data_AF-A0A433TSD7-F1
#
_entry.id   AF-A0A433TSD7-F1
#
_cell.length_a   1.000
_cell.length_b   1.000
_cell.length_c   1.000
_cell.angle_alpha   90.00
_cell.angle_beta   90.00
_cell.angle_gamma   90.00
#
_symmetry.space_group_name_H-M   'P 1'
#
loop_
_entity.id
_entity.type
_entity.pdbx_description
1 polymer ?
#
loop_
_entity_poly.entity_id
_entity_poly.type
_entity_poly.pdbx_seq_one_letter_code
_entity_poly.pdbx_strand_id
1 'polypeptide(L)'
;MVRKGEDVAEEVGEARTTPVYRGPSSVFEPCEHFMDPYTWHGPNKPLLQGHYSVKVQSTESVHMVVDGCYQKHMDAASWTKGLDLQAPRPHIMAGTFSSVNFRNVIVSRAMAWTLVASLPLSEQQSSSFERQAVLLNLMVQRIFWDTSGMMGFLPTVPPRKSLECPSCKVNKTIHGIGLAQLDKFSNWRCKPSNNLIQCFQQLYEDTSSHNETNLGSQGAVILDAWLNIFSSHRFPTTTRVPLTAARLAEKHIGIHAQLTAAKSMHAVSPNSSIPHNVFANVCKTEEGKMYSARIPVQHPISDILLVVIFNFPWLVAHIPTLEYIYGRHFRHVLYCAESTMDFQKLYASRFPANPVNFMEIPHRAGYWSYDCMAAAIRTGYQVAGYLQISDDVILNVWNLHGLPRGMPWFQANLRVAHIDRKVVPDLWVNKGWWPWMLFCGQPAAVRVYERLRVLRAMPGIGERVTTFLQNLHTVTDCDRCLTYEASDIFYVPAKIASDFTFFSDIFSQTQVFLEIAIPTILTGLAKDTGIYRMRGSYLWFQDRLRYSDVYTQFDHFYHAWKFSKFSDPDQAKFFCNEVLSRIDGDLLAHKTTNASHDP
;
A
#
# COMPACT_ATOMS: atom_id res chain seq x y z
N MET A 1 -18.31 -36.28 44.87
CA MET A 1 -17.01 -36.99 44.90
C MET A 1 -15.96 -36.01 44.42
N VAL A 2 -15.00 -35.71 45.28
CA VAL A 2 -13.91 -34.74 45.10
C VAL A 2 -12.94 -35.22 44.02
N ARG A 3 -12.52 -34.34 43.10
CA ARG A 3 -11.09 -34.02 42.83
C ARG A 3 -10.91 -33.00 41.69
N LYS A 4 -10.20 -31.92 42.06
CA LYS A 4 -9.11 -31.19 41.37
C LYS A 4 -9.38 -30.74 39.91
N GLY A 5 -9.42 -29.45 39.58
CA GLY A 5 -8.46 -28.43 40.01
C GLY A 5 -7.21 -28.53 39.12
N GLU A 6 -7.35 -28.15 37.85
CA GLU A 6 -6.24 -27.87 36.95
C GLU A 6 -6.35 -26.39 36.57
N ASP A 7 -5.45 -25.61 37.16
CA ASP A 7 -5.08 -24.29 36.71
C ASP A 7 -4.55 -24.42 35.28
N VAL A 8 -5.34 -23.95 34.31
CA VAL A 8 -4.82 -23.69 32.96
C VAL A 8 -4.04 -22.39 33.07
N ALA A 9 -2.74 -22.53 33.35
CA ALA A 9 -1.78 -21.48 33.12
C ALA A 9 -1.86 -21.09 31.63
N GLU A 10 -2.29 -19.86 31.35
CA GLU A 10 -2.04 -19.20 30.07
C GLU A 10 -0.51 -19.12 29.90
N GLU A 11 0.07 -20.10 29.21
CA GLU A 11 1.36 -19.91 28.55
C GLU A 11 1.16 -18.84 27.47
N VAL A 12 1.39 -17.59 27.85
CA VAL A 12 1.70 -16.50 26.93
C VAL A 12 3.02 -16.87 26.25
N GLY A 13 2.93 -17.68 25.20
CA GLY A 13 4.07 -18.04 24.37
C GLY A 13 4.67 -16.77 23.78
N GLU A 14 5.91 -16.46 24.17
CA GLU A 14 6.71 -15.41 23.55
C GLU A 14 6.80 -15.67 22.05
N ALA A 15 6.11 -14.84 21.27
CA ALA A 15 6.13 -14.91 19.81
C ALA A 15 7.52 -14.47 19.31
N ARG A 16 8.34 -15.44 18.93
CA ARG A 16 9.63 -15.22 18.26
C ARG A 16 9.42 -14.58 16.88
N THR A 17 10.18 -13.54 16.56
CA THR A 17 10.29 -12.98 15.21
C THR A 17 11.28 -13.81 14.39
N THR A 18 10.82 -14.53 13.37
CA THR A 18 11.69 -15.26 12.44
C THR A 18 11.98 -14.39 11.20
N PRO A 19 13.24 -14.26 10.74
CA PRO A 19 13.55 -13.67 9.44
C PRO A 19 12.95 -14.53 8.31
N VAL A 20 12.11 -13.96 7.45
CA VAL A 20 11.55 -14.67 6.29
C VAL A 20 12.47 -14.44 5.09
N TYR A 21 13.44 -15.34 4.90
CA TYR A 21 14.33 -15.37 3.74
C TYR A 21 13.78 -16.36 2.70
N ARG A 22 13.41 -15.92 1.49
CA ARG A 22 13.05 -16.80 0.36
C ARG A 22 13.91 -16.51 -0.87
N GLY A 23 15.12 -17.07 -0.89
CA GLY A 23 15.90 -17.36 -2.09
C GLY A 23 16.42 -16.19 -2.96
N PRO A 24 17.42 -16.43 -3.83
CA PRO A 24 18.13 -15.40 -4.61
C PRO A 24 17.40 -14.91 -5.89
N SER A 25 16.18 -15.36 -6.19
CA SER A 25 15.50 -15.09 -7.48
C SER A 25 14.41 -14.02 -7.44
N SER A 26 14.37 -13.19 -6.41
CA SER A 26 13.44 -12.06 -6.27
C SER A 26 14.26 -10.79 -6.12
N VAL A 27 14.55 -10.17 -7.26
CA VAL A 27 15.35 -8.94 -7.33
C VAL A 27 14.39 -7.73 -7.10
N PHE A 28 14.77 -6.43 -6.92
CA PHE A 28 13.94 -5.17 -6.89
C PHE A 28 14.57 -4.31 -7.98
N GLU A 29 13.85 -3.86 -9.01
CA GLU A 29 14.43 -3.01 -10.06
C GLU A 29 14.01 -1.55 -9.91
N PRO A 30 14.79 -0.72 -9.17
CA PRO A 30 14.54 0.72 -9.08
C PRO A 30 14.29 1.39 -10.43
N CYS A 31 14.92 0.92 -11.51
CA CYS A 31 14.77 1.56 -12.80
C CYS A 31 13.51 1.16 -13.55
N GLU A 32 12.98 -0.04 -13.37
CA GLU A 32 11.62 -0.36 -13.85
C GLU A 32 10.56 0.35 -13.00
N HIS A 33 10.84 0.55 -11.71
CA HIS A 33 9.95 1.29 -10.80
C HIS A 33 9.86 2.79 -11.14
N PHE A 34 10.99 3.39 -11.53
CA PHE A 34 11.08 4.83 -11.80
C PHE A 34 11.14 5.20 -13.28
N MET A 35 11.39 4.27 -14.20
CA MET A 35 11.58 4.56 -15.63
C MET A 35 10.58 3.85 -16.53
N ASP A 36 10.34 4.44 -17.69
CA ASP A 36 9.58 3.82 -18.77
C ASP A 36 10.40 2.67 -19.41
N PRO A 37 9.94 1.41 -19.32
CA PRO A 37 10.68 0.23 -19.76
C PRO A 37 10.90 0.15 -21.28
N TYR A 38 10.15 0.90 -22.10
CA TYR A 38 10.32 0.90 -23.56
C TYR A 38 11.35 1.94 -24.06
N THR A 39 11.59 3.03 -23.32
CA THR A 39 12.76 3.92 -23.53
C THR A 39 14.07 3.17 -23.31
N TRP A 40 14.06 2.22 -22.37
CA TRP A 40 15.23 1.49 -21.93
C TRP A 40 15.61 0.33 -22.87
N HIS A 41 14.61 -0.40 -23.39
CA HIS A 41 14.86 -1.57 -24.24
C HIS A 41 14.72 -1.33 -25.75
N GLY A 42 14.10 -0.21 -26.16
CA GLY A 42 13.73 0.05 -27.54
C GLY A 42 12.56 -0.83 -28.02
N PRO A 43 11.88 -0.46 -29.12
CA PRO A 43 10.62 -1.08 -29.54
C PRO A 43 10.69 -2.56 -29.95
N ASN A 44 11.90 -3.14 -30.11
CA ASN A 44 12.10 -4.45 -30.73
C ASN A 44 12.91 -5.46 -29.89
N LYS A 45 13.13 -5.21 -28.59
CA LYS A 45 13.80 -6.19 -27.71
C LYS A 45 12.78 -6.87 -26.79
N PRO A 46 12.84 -8.20 -26.61
CA PRO A 46 12.01 -8.88 -25.62
C PRO A 46 12.33 -8.30 -24.23
N LEU A 47 11.29 -7.87 -23.53
CA LEU A 47 11.37 -7.46 -22.12
C LEU A 47 11.93 -8.63 -21.32
N LEU A 48 13.19 -8.48 -20.86
CA LEU A 48 13.74 -9.36 -19.84
C LEU A 48 13.06 -8.97 -18.53
N GLN A 49 11.99 -9.67 -18.18
CA GLN A 49 11.32 -9.48 -16.90
C GLN A 49 12.28 -9.76 -15.75
N GLY A 50 12.41 -8.82 -14.83
CA GLY A 50 12.72 -9.17 -13.47
C GLY A 50 11.44 -9.33 -12.65
N HIS A 51 11.38 -10.38 -11.82
CA HIS A 51 10.33 -10.55 -10.84
C HIS A 51 10.65 -9.69 -9.61
N TYR A 52 9.83 -8.67 -9.40
CA TYR A 52 10.02 -7.72 -8.31
C TYR A 52 8.92 -7.89 -7.26
N SER A 53 9.25 -8.60 -6.16
CA SER A 53 8.40 -8.64 -4.96
C SER A 53 8.93 -7.62 -3.96
N VAL A 54 8.22 -6.54 -3.65
CA VAL A 54 8.55 -5.73 -2.46
C VAL A 54 8.09 -6.49 -1.22
N LYS A 55 8.62 -7.69 -1.00
CA LYS A 55 9.04 -8.08 0.35
C LYS A 55 10.20 -7.15 0.70
N VAL A 56 10.50 -7.00 1.98
CA VAL A 56 11.83 -6.49 2.37
C VAL A 56 12.85 -7.35 1.61
N GLN A 57 13.42 -6.80 0.55
CA GLN A 57 14.36 -7.51 -0.31
C GLN A 57 15.77 -7.13 0.10
N SER A 58 16.68 -8.08 -0.07
CA SER A 58 18.10 -7.84 0.09
C SER A 58 18.58 -6.78 -0.91
N THR A 59 19.72 -6.16 -0.63
CA THR A 59 20.30 -5.11 -1.45
C THR A 59 20.69 -5.69 -2.80
N GLU A 60 21.16 -6.95 -2.85
CA GLU A 60 21.66 -7.60 -4.07
C GLU A 60 20.71 -7.46 -5.24
N SER A 61 19.45 -7.62 -4.90
CA SER A 61 18.28 -7.45 -5.73
C SER A 61 18.16 -6.02 -6.27
N VAL A 62 18.11 -5.02 -5.38
CA VAL A 62 18.15 -3.60 -5.76
C VAL A 62 19.37 -3.25 -6.64
N HIS A 63 20.46 -4.00 -6.50
CA HIS A 63 21.77 -3.66 -7.04
C HIS A 63 22.10 -4.14 -8.43
N MET A 64 21.79 -5.40 -8.75
CA MET A 64 21.94 -5.90 -10.13
C MET A 64 21.19 -5.02 -11.13
N VAL A 65 20.10 -4.44 -10.66
CA VAL A 65 19.24 -3.55 -11.42
C VAL A 65 19.92 -2.20 -11.63
N VAL A 66 20.28 -1.53 -10.53
CA VAL A 66 20.71 -0.13 -10.60
C VAL A 66 21.99 -0.04 -11.44
N ASP A 67 22.86 -1.04 -11.37
CA ASP A 67 24.01 -1.18 -12.26
C ASP A 67 23.62 -1.40 -13.73
N GLY A 68 22.57 -2.18 -14.01
CA GLY A 68 22.01 -2.33 -15.36
C GLY A 68 21.62 -1.00 -15.98
N CYS A 69 20.92 -0.15 -15.23
CA CYS A 69 20.38 1.15 -15.67
C CYS A 69 21.41 2.19 -16.07
N TYR A 70 22.60 2.10 -15.47
CA TYR A 70 23.68 3.04 -15.74
C TYR A 70 24.64 2.52 -16.81
N GLN A 71 24.70 1.21 -17.03
CA GLN A 71 25.61 0.60 -17.99
C GLN A 71 25.06 0.52 -19.43
N LYS A 72 23.73 0.60 -19.65
CA LYS A 72 23.11 0.32 -20.98
C LYS A 72 22.20 1.41 -21.56
N HIS A 73 22.68 2.64 -21.76
CA HIS A 73 22.17 3.62 -22.78
C HIS A 73 21.32 4.84 -22.35
N MET A 74 21.13 5.20 -21.07
CA MET A 74 20.35 6.43 -20.76
C MET A 74 21.21 7.66 -20.51
N ASP A 75 21.03 8.68 -21.35
CA ASP A 75 21.51 10.04 -21.07
C ASP A 75 20.62 10.77 -20.06
N ALA A 76 21.12 11.89 -19.52
CA ALA A 76 20.44 12.65 -18.49
C ALA A 76 19.06 13.20 -18.94
N ALA A 77 18.88 13.47 -20.23
CA ALA A 77 17.63 13.98 -20.79
C ALA A 77 16.55 12.88 -20.83
N SER A 78 16.94 11.66 -21.19
CA SER A 78 16.06 10.47 -21.17
C SER A 78 15.64 10.10 -19.76
N TRP A 79 16.53 10.29 -18.78
CA TRP A 79 16.24 10.08 -17.35
C TRP A 79 15.16 11.03 -16.83
N THR A 80 15.28 12.33 -17.12
CA THR A 80 14.28 13.32 -16.69
C THR A 80 12.90 13.10 -17.31
N LYS A 81 12.84 12.57 -18.54
CA LYS A 81 11.59 12.32 -19.27
C LYS A 81 10.88 11.01 -18.85
N GLY A 82 11.64 10.01 -18.38
CA GLY A 82 11.11 8.71 -17.94
C GLY A 82 10.66 8.65 -16.48
N LEU A 83 11.10 9.61 -15.65
CA LEU A 83 10.87 9.65 -14.21
C LEU A 83 9.40 9.97 -13.88
N ASP A 84 8.67 9.01 -13.30
CA ASP A 84 7.34 9.29 -12.76
C ASP A 84 7.45 9.98 -11.39
N LEU A 85 7.46 11.32 -11.40
CA LEU A 85 7.51 12.13 -10.18
C LEU A 85 6.29 11.94 -9.26
N GLN A 86 5.20 11.35 -9.74
CA GLN A 86 3.99 11.08 -8.96
C GLN A 86 3.98 9.66 -8.37
N ALA A 87 4.95 8.80 -8.76
CA ALA A 87 5.12 7.48 -8.18
C ALA A 87 5.52 7.57 -6.69
N PRO A 88 5.11 6.58 -5.87
CA PRO A 88 5.58 6.37 -4.51
C PRO A 88 7.07 6.61 -4.34
N ARG A 89 7.47 7.37 -3.31
CA ARG A 89 8.86 7.33 -2.86
C ARG A 89 9.07 6.02 -2.09
N PRO A 90 10.10 5.21 -2.42
CA PRO A 90 10.42 4.03 -1.64
C PRO A 90 10.82 4.50 -0.23
N HIS A 91 10.24 3.85 0.78
CA HIS A 91 10.44 4.22 2.18
C HIS A 91 10.90 3.01 3.00
N ILE A 92 11.79 3.24 3.97
CA ILE A 92 12.06 2.23 5.01
C ILE A 92 10.97 2.37 6.08
N MET A 93 10.23 1.28 6.33
CA MET A 93 9.27 1.20 7.43
C MET A 93 9.94 0.73 8.72
N ALA A 94 9.42 1.16 9.87
CA ALA A 94 9.83 0.55 11.13
C ALA A 94 9.48 -0.95 11.16
N GLY A 95 10.32 -1.74 11.81
CA GLY A 95 10.26 -3.20 11.81
C GLY A 95 10.98 -3.88 10.63
N THR A 96 11.60 -3.11 9.73
CA THR A 96 12.34 -3.65 8.58
C THR A 96 13.81 -3.25 8.61
N PHE A 97 14.69 -4.20 8.28
CA PHE A 97 16.06 -3.93 7.88
C PHE A 97 16.13 -4.04 6.36
N SER A 98 16.25 -2.90 5.72
CA SER A 98 16.65 -2.79 4.34
C SER A 98 18.16 -2.61 4.29
N SER A 99 18.65 -2.47 3.09
CA SER A 99 20.04 -2.37 2.81
C SER A 99 20.16 -1.24 1.83
N VAL A 100 20.56 -0.13 2.38
CA VAL A 100 20.38 1.16 1.76
C VAL A 100 21.72 1.83 1.74
N ASN A 101 22.04 2.55 0.68
CA ASN A 101 23.16 3.45 0.72
C ASN A 101 22.69 4.83 1.18
N PHE A 102 23.18 5.31 2.32
CA PHE A 102 22.90 6.68 2.75
C PHE A 102 23.78 7.71 2.04
N ARG A 103 24.54 7.35 0.98
CA ARG A 103 25.18 8.33 0.10
C ARG A 103 24.15 8.94 -0.83
N ASN A 104 24.24 10.26 -1.02
CA ASN A 104 23.35 11.03 -1.88
C ASN A 104 21.87 11.00 -1.45
N VAL A 105 21.59 10.74 -0.18
CA VAL A 105 20.23 10.85 0.37
C VAL A 105 19.95 12.28 0.78
N ILE A 106 18.78 12.79 0.39
CA ILE A 106 18.26 14.06 0.91
C ILE A 106 17.43 13.72 2.14
N VAL A 107 17.85 14.23 3.29
CA VAL A 107 17.16 14.02 4.56
C VAL A 107 16.55 15.31 5.05
N SER A 108 15.34 15.22 5.62
CA SER A 108 14.73 16.35 6.31
C SER A 108 15.59 16.76 7.51
N ARG A 109 15.46 18.01 7.97
CA ARG A 109 16.22 18.52 9.13
C ARG A 109 16.05 17.63 10.38
N ALA A 110 14.86 17.05 10.58
CA ALA A 110 14.57 16.13 11.68
C ALA A 110 15.34 14.80 11.55
N MET A 111 15.62 14.35 10.33
CA MET A 111 16.31 13.09 10.04
C MET A 111 17.81 13.27 9.80
N ALA A 112 18.39 14.44 10.09
CA ALA A 112 19.82 14.69 9.89
C ALA A 112 20.72 13.68 10.62
N TRP A 113 20.27 13.13 11.75
CA TRP A 113 21.02 12.12 12.52
C TRP A 113 21.34 10.85 11.74
N THR A 114 20.58 10.54 10.69
CA THR A 114 20.77 9.33 9.88
C THR A 114 22.02 9.40 8.99
N LEU A 115 22.59 10.60 8.80
CA LEU A 115 23.81 10.81 8.02
C LEU A 115 25.03 10.13 8.64
N VAL A 116 24.98 9.68 9.90
CA VAL A 116 26.02 8.81 10.45
C VAL A 116 26.20 7.52 9.64
N ALA A 117 25.14 7.06 8.96
CA ALA A 117 25.21 5.90 8.08
C ALA A 117 25.72 6.23 6.67
N SER A 118 26.01 7.50 6.34
CA SER A 118 26.51 7.93 5.02
C SER A 118 28.04 7.89 4.91
N LEU A 119 28.72 7.02 5.65
CA LEU A 119 30.18 7.00 5.66
C LEU A 119 30.77 6.73 4.26
N PRO A 120 31.85 7.44 3.89
CA PRO A 120 32.51 7.24 2.61
C PRO A 120 33.29 5.92 2.62
N LEU A 121 32.78 4.91 1.92
CA LEU A 121 33.57 3.76 1.47
C LEU A 121 34.39 4.24 0.27
N SER A 122 35.69 4.40 0.47
CA SER A 122 36.66 4.53 -0.62
C SER A 122 36.89 3.17 -1.27
N GLU A 123 37.08 3.13 -2.59
CA GLU A 123 37.45 1.89 -3.32
C GLU A 123 38.75 1.24 -2.81
N GLN A 124 39.57 1.99 -2.05
CA GLN A 124 40.85 1.51 -1.50
C GLN A 124 40.75 1.01 -0.05
N GLN A 125 39.57 0.96 0.57
CA GLN A 125 39.44 0.60 1.99
C GLN A 125 39.24 -0.92 2.21
N SER A 126 39.68 -1.40 3.37
CA SER A 126 39.61 -2.81 3.76
C SER A 126 38.16 -3.27 4.03
N SER A 127 37.89 -4.57 3.88
CA SER A 127 36.60 -5.22 4.18
C SER A 127 36.07 -4.94 5.60
N SER A 128 36.95 -4.60 6.54
CA SER A 128 36.60 -4.18 7.90
C SER A 128 35.82 -2.86 7.93
N PHE A 129 36.18 -1.89 7.08
CA PHE A 129 35.51 -0.59 7.04
C PHE A 129 34.13 -0.68 6.39
N GLU A 130 33.99 -1.53 5.37
CA GLU A 130 32.69 -1.86 4.77
C GLU A 130 31.72 -2.44 5.80
N ARG A 131 32.20 -3.39 6.61
CA ARG A 131 31.43 -3.99 7.70
C ARG A 131 30.96 -2.97 8.72
N GLN A 132 31.79 -1.99 9.05
CA GLN A 132 31.43 -0.91 9.97
C GLN A 132 30.34 0.00 9.41
N ALA A 133 30.43 0.39 8.12
CA ALA A 133 29.40 1.20 7.48
C ALA A 133 28.04 0.49 7.46
N VAL A 134 28.03 -0.81 7.20
CA VAL A 134 26.81 -1.63 7.25
C VAL A 134 26.23 -1.74 8.66
N LEU A 135 27.08 -1.93 9.68
CA LEU A 135 26.59 -1.99 11.06
C LEU A 135 25.95 -0.67 11.49
N LEU A 136 26.55 0.47 11.15
CA LEU A 136 25.97 1.79 11.42
C LEU A 136 24.65 2.00 10.68
N ASN A 137 24.55 1.47 9.46
CA ASN A 137 23.32 1.47 8.68
C ASN A 137 22.18 0.72 9.40
N LEU A 138 22.45 -0.50 9.87
CA LEU A 138 21.49 -1.30 10.63
C LEU A 138 21.13 -0.63 11.95
N MET A 139 22.08 0.02 12.62
CA MET A 139 21.82 0.79 13.83
C MET A 139 20.87 1.97 13.56
N VAL A 140 21.13 2.76 12.53
CA VAL A 140 20.24 3.87 12.12
C VAL A 140 18.83 3.35 11.82
N GLN A 141 18.73 2.25 11.08
CA GLN A 141 17.44 1.65 10.76
C GLN A 141 16.70 1.13 11.98
N ARG A 142 17.41 0.52 12.93
CA ARG A 142 16.80 0.10 14.20
C ARG A 142 16.28 1.31 14.97
N ILE A 143 17.04 2.40 15.01
CA ILE A 143 16.62 3.62 15.71
C ILE A 143 15.42 4.31 15.03
N PHE A 144 15.19 4.12 13.72
CA PHE A 144 13.94 4.58 13.09
C PHE A 144 12.69 4.03 13.78
N TRP A 145 12.78 2.81 14.30
CA TRP A 145 11.64 2.17 14.95
C TRP A 145 11.24 2.93 16.22
N ASP A 146 12.21 3.50 16.94
CA ASP A 146 12.02 4.29 18.17
C ASP A 146 11.68 5.78 17.90
N THR A 147 11.66 6.23 16.65
CA THR A 147 11.31 7.62 16.29
C THR A 147 10.02 7.74 15.49
N SER A 148 9.43 6.62 15.04
CA SER A 148 8.35 6.60 14.04
C SER A 148 8.72 7.37 12.76
N GLY A 149 10.02 7.59 12.54
CA GLY A 149 10.53 8.29 11.37
C GLY A 149 10.37 7.44 10.13
N MET A 150 9.99 8.07 9.02
CA MET A 150 10.06 7.47 7.69
C MET A 150 11.20 8.15 6.92
N MET A 151 11.98 7.35 6.21
CA MET A 151 12.96 7.86 5.26
C MET A 151 12.53 7.47 3.85
N GLY A 152 12.26 8.48 3.02
CA GLY A 152 12.04 8.29 1.59
C GLY A 152 13.34 8.51 0.81
N PHE A 153 13.59 7.69 -0.21
CA PHE A 153 14.73 7.89 -1.10
C PHE A 153 14.32 8.69 -2.33
N LEU A 154 15.19 9.62 -2.72
CA LEU A 154 15.11 10.30 -4.01
C LEU A 154 16.15 9.69 -4.94
N PRO A 155 15.78 9.34 -6.18
CA PRO A 155 16.76 8.93 -7.16
C PRO A 155 17.69 10.12 -7.47
N THR A 156 18.99 9.95 -7.23
CA THR A 156 20.02 10.91 -7.62
C THR A 156 20.76 10.41 -8.85
N VAL A 157 21.12 11.31 -9.76
CA VAL A 157 22.01 11.01 -10.89
C VAL A 157 23.37 10.57 -10.33
N PRO A 158 23.88 9.37 -10.65
CA PRO A 158 25.19 8.96 -10.17
C PRO A 158 26.29 9.76 -10.89
N PRO A 159 27.46 9.94 -10.26
CA PRO A 159 28.63 10.43 -10.97
C PRO A 159 29.00 9.44 -12.09
N ARG A 160 29.23 9.97 -13.29
CA ARG A 160 29.44 9.27 -14.59
C ARG A 160 30.57 8.21 -14.66
N LYS A 161 31.20 7.79 -13.55
CA LYS A 161 32.50 7.07 -13.60
C LYS A 161 32.72 5.88 -12.67
N SER A 162 31.81 5.46 -11.77
CA SER A 162 32.03 4.21 -11.03
C SER A 162 31.43 3.01 -11.77
N LEU A 163 32.28 1.99 -12.04
CA LEU A 163 31.89 0.74 -12.70
C LEU A 163 31.23 -0.27 -11.75
N GLU A 164 31.35 -0.07 -10.43
CA GLU A 164 30.70 -0.86 -9.40
C GLU A 164 29.68 -0.01 -8.63
N CYS A 165 28.44 -0.49 -8.44
CA CYS A 165 27.50 0.16 -7.55
C CYS A 165 28.04 0.10 -6.10
N PRO A 166 28.15 1.24 -5.39
CA PRO A 166 28.60 1.29 -4.00
C PRO A 166 27.81 0.40 -3.02
N SER A 167 26.60 -0.04 -3.39
CA SER A 167 25.73 -0.82 -2.54
C SER A 167 25.66 -2.31 -2.90
N CYS A 168 26.22 -2.73 -4.05
CA CYS A 168 26.62 -4.13 -4.29
C CYS A 168 27.59 -4.63 -3.21
N LYS A 169 28.53 -3.76 -2.80
CA LYS A 169 29.50 -4.05 -1.74
C LYS A 169 28.81 -4.20 -0.38
N VAL A 170 27.90 -3.29 -0.04
CA VAL A 170 27.10 -3.31 1.20
C VAL A 170 26.28 -4.61 1.35
N ASN A 171 25.72 -5.15 0.27
CA ASN A 171 24.93 -6.40 0.34
C ASN A 171 25.74 -7.61 0.79
N LYS A 172 26.89 -7.83 0.14
CA LYS A 172 27.79 -8.95 0.45
C LYS A 172 28.20 -8.89 1.92
N THR A 173 28.39 -7.68 2.43
CA THR A 173 28.70 -7.43 3.83
C THR A 173 27.52 -7.73 4.76
N ILE A 174 26.26 -7.43 4.38
CA ILE A 174 25.06 -7.80 5.18
C ILE A 174 24.91 -9.33 5.28
N HIS A 175 25.09 -10.06 4.18
CA HIS A 175 25.10 -11.53 4.23
C HIS A 175 26.21 -12.06 5.14
N GLY A 176 27.35 -11.37 5.19
CA GLY A 176 28.44 -11.67 6.12
C GLY A 176 28.18 -11.31 7.58
N ILE A 177 27.15 -10.52 7.91
CA ILE A 177 26.79 -10.16 9.30
C ILE A 177 26.00 -11.28 10.00
N GLY A 178 25.31 -12.15 9.26
CA GLY A 178 24.60 -13.33 9.78
C GLY A 178 23.22 -13.05 10.38
N LEU A 179 22.31 -14.04 10.29
CA LEU A 179 20.91 -13.94 10.75
C LEU A 179 20.79 -13.68 12.26
N ALA A 180 21.66 -14.29 13.07
CA ALA A 180 21.65 -14.11 14.53
C ALA A 180 21.85 -12.64 14.94
N GLN A 181 22.63 -11.88 14.18
CA GLN A 181 22.87 -10.47 14.46
C GLN A 181 21.66 -9.61 14.07
N LEU A 182 21.00 -9.92 12.96
CA LEU A 182 19.75 -9.27 12.57
C LEU A 182 18.64 -9.54 13.60
N ASP A 183 18.58 -10.76 14.15
CA ASP A 183 17.66 -11.09 15.24
C ASP A 183 17.98 -10.28 16.50
N LYS A 184 19.26 -10.11 16.84
CA LYS A 184 19.68 -9.27 17.97
C LYS A 184 19.26 -7.81 17.77
N PHE A 185 19.48 -7.23 16.59
CA PHE A 185 19.02 -5.87 16.29
C PHE A 185 17.49 -5.75 16.36
N SER A 186 16.76 -6.73 15.82
CA SER A 186 15.29 -6.77 15.84
C SER A 186 14.74 -6.79 17.28
N ASN A 187 15.42 -7.52 18.16
CA ASN A 187 15.00 -7.71 19.55
C ASN A 187 15.58 -6.70 20.53
N TRP A 188 16.58 -5.90 20.13
CA TRP A 188 17.17 -4.86 20.98
C TRP A 188 16.12 -3.85 21.45
N ARG A 189 16.29 -3.27 22.64
CA ARG A 189 15.39 -2.27 23.22
C ARG A 189 16.19 -1.14 23.89
N CYS A 190 15.82 0.10 23.57
CA CYS A 190 16.34 1.25 24.28
C CYS A 190 15.66 1.42 25.64
N LYS A 191 16.43 1.70 26.70
CA LYS A 191 15.89 1.99 28.04
C LYS A 191 14.86 3.12 27.98
N PRO A 192 13.68 3.04 28.64
CA PRO A 192 12.63 4.07 28.53
C PRO A 192 13.07 5.48 28.92
N SER A 193 14.02 5.60 29.85
CA SER A 193 14.60 6.88 30.30
C SER A 193 15.54 7.54 29.28
N ASN A 194 16.02 6.79 28.30
CA ASN A 194 17.03 7.28 27.36
C ASN A 194 16.39 8.15 26.26
N ASN A 195 17.05 9.26 25.96
CA ASN A 195 16.80 10.04 24.75
C ASN A 195 17.40 9.35 23.51
N LEU A 196 17.17 9.90 22.32
CA LEU A 196 17.63 9.31 21.05
C LEU A 196 19.15 9.06 21.00
N ILE A 197 19.94 10.02 21.49
CA ILE A 197 21.41 9.95 21.52
C ILE A 197 21.85 8.82 22.45
N GLN A 198 21.26 8.75 23.65
CA GLN A 198 21.52 7.70 24.62
C GLN A 198 21.08 6.33 24.11
N CYS A 199 20.03 6.25 23.27
CA CYS A 199 19.65 5.01 22.59
C CYS A 199 20.72 4.56 21.58
N PHE A 200 21.29 5.49 20.80
CA PHE A 200 22.40 5.17 19.90
C PHE A 200 23.64 4.68 20.64
N GLN A 201 24.01 5.34 21.74
CA GLN A 201 25.13 4.93 22.60
C GLN A 201 24.89 3.55 23.21
N GLN A 202 23.70 3.32 23.76
CA GLN A 202 23.35 2.03 24.33
C GLN A 202 23.37 0.92 23.25
N LEU A 203 22.78 1.17 22.07
CA LEU A 203 22.78 0.20 20.97
C LEU A 203 24.20 -0.14 20.56
N TYR A 204 25.06 0.87 20.47
CA TYR A 204 26.48 0.70 20.19
C TYR A 204 27.16 -0.20 21.23
N GLU A 205 27.08 0.15 22.51
CA GLU A 205 27.68 -0.61 23.62
C GLU A 205 27.21 -2.08 23.64
N ASP A 206 25.90 -2.30 23.48
CA ASP A 206 25.28 -3.62 23.45
C ASP A 206 25.73 -4.45 22.22
N THR A 207 26.08 -3.79 21.11
CA THR A 207 26.62 -4.43 19.91
C THR A 207 28.13 -4.63 19.94
N SER A 208 28.88 -3.77 20.62
CA SER A 208 30.36 -3.79 20.67
C SER A 208 30.90 -4.73 21.75
N SER A 209 30.11 -5.07 22.78
CA SER A 209 30.48 -6.00 23.84
C SER A 209 30.66 -7.47 23.39
N HIS A 210 30.36 -7.79 22.13
CA HIS A 210 30.50 -9.13 21.57
C HIS A 210 31.62 -9.11 20.51
N ASN A 211 32.67 -9.91 20.71
CA ASN A 211 33.91 -9.91 19.91
C ASN A 211 33.70 -10.08 18.39
N GLU A 212 32.55 -10.60 17.95
CA GLU A 212 32.26 -10.85 16.54
C GLU A 212 31.69 -9.63 15.79
N THR A 213 31.24 -8.59 16.50
CA THR A 213 30.45 -7.46 15.94
C THR A 213 31.03 -6.09 16.25
N ASN A 214 32.27 -6.05 16.71
CA ASN A 214 32.90 -4.80 17.12
C ASN A 214 33.01 -3.85 15.92
N LEU A 215 32.28 -2.72 16.01
CA LEU A 215 32.60 -1.52 15.26
C LEU A 215 34.04 -1.19 15.67
N GLY A 216 35.01 -1.50 14.81
CA GLY A 216 36.42 -1.30 15.13
C GLY A 216 36.66 0.11 15.68
N SER A 217 37.79 0.34 16.35
CA SER A 217 38.09 1.61 17.05
C SER A 217 37.78 2.89 16.25
N GLN A 218 37.86 2.85 14.93
CA GLN A 218 37.45 3.94 14.04
C GLN A 218 35.94 4.20 14.00
N GLY A 219 35.10 3.17 13.92
CA GLY A 219 33.65 3.30 13.96
C GLY A 219 33.15 3.86 15.29
N ALA A 220 33.81 3.50 16.39
CA ALA A 220 33.57 4.08 17.72
C ALA A 220 33.79 5.60 17.72
N VAL A 221 34.95 6.02 17.22
CA VAL A 221 35.35 7.44 17.16
C VAL A 221 34.40 8.23 16.26
N ILE A 222 34.00 7.67 15.13
CA ILE A 222 33.06 8.30 14.20
C ILE A 222 31.68 8.48 14.84
N LEU A 223 31.16 7.43 15.48
CA LEU A 223 29.86 7.50 16.14
C LEU A 223 29.90 8.53 17.27
N ASP A 224 30.94 8.52 18.10
CA ASP A 224 31.08 9.47 19.21
C ASP A 224 31.20 10.92 18.70
N ALA A 225 32.03 11.16 17.68
CA ALA A 225 32.14 12.46 17.03
C ALA A 225 30.78 12.92 16.45
N TRP A 226 30.03 12.00 15.82
CA TRP A 226 28.72 12.30 15.27
C TRP A 226 27.68 12.64 16.34
N LEU A 227 27.64 11.86 17.43
CA LEU A 227 26.72 12.10 18.54
C LEU A 227 27.04 13.43 19.25
N ASN A 228 28.31 13.80 19.35
CA ASN A 228 28.75 15.10 19.87
C ASN A 228 28.34 16.26 18.95
N ILE A 229 28.38 16.08 17.63
CA ILE A 229 27.85 17.07 16.68
C ILE A 229 26.32 17.17 16.84
N PHE A 230 25.62 16.06 16.96
CA PHE A 230 24.17 16.05 17.07
C PHE A 230 23.67 16.66 18.40
N SER A 231 24.42 16.48 19.50
CA SER A 231 24.11 17.10 20.80
C SER A 231 24.37 18.61 20.84
N SER A 232 25.15 19.15 19.89
CA SER A 232 25.56 20.56 19.85
C SER A 232 24.47 21.54 19.35
N HIS A 233 23.23 21.51 19.88
CA HIS A 233 22.11 22.47 19.64
C HIS A 233 21.73 22.83 18.18
N ARG A 234 22.46 22.37 17.16
CA ARG A 234 22.28 22.78 15.74
C ARG A 234 21.25 21.93 15.01
N PHE A 235 20.94 20.74 15.53
CA PHE A 235 19.98 19.82 14.95
C PHE A 235 18.76 19.63 15.85
N PRO A 236 17.53 19.69 15.31
CA PRO A 236 16.33 19.40 16.09
C PRO A 236 16.36 17.95 16.56
N THR A 237 16.16 17.74 17.85
CA THR A 237 16.01 16.41 18.43
C THR A 237 14.68 15.83 17.96
N THR A 238 14.73 14.73 17.19
CA THR A 238 13.52 13.95 16.93
C THR A 238 13.04 13.39 18.27
N THR A 239 11.79 13.67 18.64
CA THR A 239 11.21 13.15 19.87
C THR A 239 11.16 11.63 19.77
N ARG A 240 11.83 10.96 20.70
CA ARG A 240 11.72 9.51 20.83
C ARG A 240 10.27 9.17 21.17
N VAL A 241 9.72 8.19 20.45
CA VAL A 241 8.46 7.55 20.79
C VAL A 241 8.81 6.14 21.25
N PRO A 242 8.78 5.84 22.57
CA PRO A 242 9.21 4.54 23.07
C PRO A 242 8.55 3.38 22.35
N LEU A 243 9.33 2.37 21.96
CA LEU A 243 8.81 1.08 21.53
C LEU A 243 8.22 0.35 22.75
N THR A 244 6.90 0.47 22.96
CA THR A 244 6.20 -0.31 23.99
C THR A 244 6.02 -1.76 23.51
N ALA A 245 5.80 -2.71 24.43
CA ALA A 245 5.39 -4.06 24.05
C ALA A 245 4.14 -4.04 23.16
N ALA A 246 3.23 -3.07 23.40
CA ALA A 246 2.10 -2.81 22.52
C ALA A 246 2.49 -2.21 21.16
N ARG A 247 3.58 -1.45 21.00
CA ARG A 247 4.13 -0.94 19.72
C ARG A 247 5.05 -1.91 18.96
N LEU A 248 5.38 -3.03 19.61
CA LEU A 248 6.10 -4.17 19.05
C LEU A 248 5.17 -5.34 18.74
N ALA A 249 4.09 -5.49 19.53
CA ALA A 249 2.97 -6.41 19.33
C ALA A 249 1.87 -5.81 18.43
N GLU A 250 1.66 -4.49 18.44
CA GLU A 250 1.61 -3.76 17.18
C GLU A 250 2.94 -4.14 16.57
N LYS A 251 2.96 -5.20 15.76
CA LYS A 251 3.83 -5.11 14.60
C LYS A 251 3.64 -3.66 14.11
N HIS A 252 4.61 -3.04 13.46
CA HIS A 252 4.10 -2.42 12.26
C HIS A 252 3.45 -3.59 11.52
N ILE A 253 2.14 -3.76 11.75
CA ILE A 253 1.20 -4.39 10.87
C ILE A 253 1.14 -3.40 9.70
N GLY A 254 2.31 -2.99 9.15
CA GLY A 254 2.60 -3.34 7.80
C GLY A 254 2.09 -4.76 7.63
N ILE A 255 0.81 -4.88 7.31
CA ILE A 255 0.48 -5.04 5.90
C ILE A 255 1.76 -5.49 5.21
N HIS A 256 2.00 -6.80 5.21
CA HIS A 256 3.07 -7.42 4.45
C HIS A 256 2.71 -7.26 2.96
N ALA A 257 2.58 -6.01 2.52
CA ALA A 257 2.31 -5.59 1.17
C ALA A 257 3.53 -6.00 0.37
N GLN A 258 3.45 -7.15 -0.28
CA GLN A 258 4.29 -7.42 -1.42
C GLN A 258 3.81 -6.52 -2.54
N LEU A 259 4.45 -5.37 -2.69
CA LEU A 259 4.21 -4.52 -3.85
C LEU A 259 4.95 -5.11 -5.04
N THR A 260 4.28 -5.44 -6.12
CA THR A 260 4.91 -5.46 -7.44
C THR A 260 4.60 -4.09 -8.02
N ALA A 261 5.61 -3.25 -8.20
CA ALA A 261 5.39 -1.96 -8.84
C ALA A 261 5.50 -2.12 -10.35
N ALA A 262 4.48 -1.67 -11.07
CA ALA A 262 4.50 -1.61 -12.53
C ALA A 262 3.59 -0.47 -13.00
N LYS A 263 3.95 0.21 -14.08
CA LYS A 263 3.05 1.19 -14.70
C LYS A 263 1.79 0.48 -15.18
N SER A 264 0.61 1.04 -14.87
CA SER A 264 -0.66 0.60 -15.47
C SER A 264 -0.54 0.70 -17.00
N MET A 265 -1.23 -0.20 -17.70
CA MET A 265 -0.98 -0.57 -19.10
C MET A 265 -1.04 0.57 -20.12
N HIS A 266 -1.53 1.76 -19.76
CA HIS A 266 -1.85 2.82 -20.71
C HIS A 266 -1.06 4.13 -20.49
N ALA A 267 -0.09 4.14 -19.58
CA ALA A 267 0.79 5.29 -19.38
C ALA A 267 1.89 5.44 -20.46
N VAL A 268 1.91 4.61 -21.51
CA VAL A 268 2.97 4.60 -22.54
C VAL A 268 2.40 4.55 -23.96
N SER A 269 2.98 5.41 -24.81
CA SER A 269 3.04 5.51 -26.29
C SER A 269 1.97 4.81 -27.17
N PRO A 270 1.41 5.48 -28.20
CA PRO A 270 0.38 4.94 -29.12
C PRO A 270 0.68 3.61 -29.84
N ASN A 271 1.90 3.07 -29.74
CA ASN A 271 2.40 1.98 -30.59
C ASN A 271 2.78 0.67 -29.85
N SER A 272 2.63 0.55 -28.53
CA SER A 272 2.84 -0.75 -27.84
C SER A 272 1.55 -1.58 -27.82
N SER A 273 1.67 -2.87 -28.11
CA SER A 273 0.57 -3.83 -28.22
C SER A 273 -0.27 -3.88 -26.94
N ILE A 274 -1.57 -3.60 -27.09
CA ILE A 274 -2.61 -3.84 -26.08
C ILE A 274 -2.46 -5.27 -25.55
N PRO A 275 -2.72 -5.54 -24.26
CA PRO A 275 -2.99 -6.89 -23.79
C PRO A 275 -3.95 -7.62 -24.73
N HIS A 276 -3.89 -8.96 -24.68
CA HIS A 276 -4.88 -9.79 -25.34
C HIS A 276 -6.29 -9.25 -25.02
N ASN A 277 -7.01 -8.78 -26.05
CA ASN A 277 -8.34 -8.23 -25.92
C ASN A 277 -9.29 -9.34 -25.46
N VAL A 278 -9.49 -9.44 -24.14
CA VAL A 278 -10.31 -10.49 -23.53
C VAL A 278 -11.77 -10.43 -23.98
N PHE A 279 -12.22 -9.27 -24.46
CA PHE A 279 -13.57 -9.06 -24.96
C PHE A 279 -13.72 -9.37 -26.46
N ALA A 280 -12.64 -9.53 -27.24
CA ALA A 280 -12.76 -9.75 -28.69
C ALA A 280 -13.62 -10.96 -29.06
N ASN A 281 -13.59 -12.00 -28.23
CA ASN A 281 -14.34 -13.24 -28.44
C ASN A 281 -15.73 -13.24 -27.77
N VAL A 282 -15.97 -12.32 -26.84
CA VAL A 282 -17.20 -12.26 -26.03
C VAL A 282 -18.13 -11.17 -26.55
N CYS A 283 -17.58 -9.98 -26.81
CA CYS A 283 -18.30 -8.84 -27.33
C CYS A 283 -18.15 -8.77 -28.85
N LYS A 284 -19.28 -8.77 -29.54
CA LYS A 284 -19.36 -8.47 -30.98
C LYS A 284 -20.10 -7.15 -31.14
N THR A 285 -19.63 -6.34 -32.09
CA THR A 285 -20.37 -5.15 -32.53
C THR A 285 -21.68 -5.56 -33.21
N GLU A 286 -22.61 -4.61 -33.39
CA GLU A 286 -23.87 -4.85 -34.12
C GLU A 286 -23.64 -5.37 -35.55
N GLU A 287 -22.49 -5.02 -36.15
CA GLU A 287 -22.05 -5.47 -37.47
C GLU A 287 -21.38 -6.87 -37.46
N GLY A 288 -21.36 -7.55 -36.31
CA GLY A 288 -20.73 -8.85 -36.14
C GLY A 288 -19.21 -8.83 -36.08
N LYS A 289 -18.56 -7.66 -36.17
CA LYS A 289 -17.11 -7.51 -36.03
C LYS A 289 -16.69 -7.75 -34.57
N MET A 290 -15.55 -8.40 -34.38
CA MET A 290 -14.93 -8.55 -33.07
C MET A 290 -14.69 -7.17 -32.45
N TYR A 291 -15.03 -7.06 -31.16
CA TYR A 291 -14.80 -5.84 -30.41
C TYR A 291 -13.30 -5.50 -30.36
N SER A 292 -12.96 -4.23 -30.51
CA SER A 292 -11.58 -3.73 -30.51
C SER A 292 -11.42 -2.58 -29.52
N ALA A 293 -10.44 -2.68 -28.63
CA ALA A 293 -10.22 -1.70 -27.57
C ALA A 293 -9.81 -0.37 -28.17
N ARG A 294 -10.35 0.70 -27.61
CA ARG A 294 -9.78 2.02 -27.84
C ARG A 294 -8.67 2.27 -26.83
N ILE A 295 -7.46 2.55 -27.30
CA ILE A 295 -6.38 3.05 -26.46
C ILE A 295 -6.54 4.58 -26.33
N PRO A 296 -6.61 5.11 -25.10
CA PRO A 296 -6.60 6.54 -24.87
C PRO A 296 -5.21 7.12 -25.13
N VAL A 297 -5.13 8.38 -25.58
CA VAL A 297 -3.85 9.10 -25.69
C VAL A 297 -3.40 9.60 -24.32
N GLN A 298 -4.35 9.94 -23.46
CA GLN A 298 -4.17 10.34 -22.06
C GLN A 298 -5.29 9.74 -21.24
N HIS A 299 -5.00 9.38 -19.99
CA HIS A 299 -6.01 8.90 -19.05
C HIS A 299 -6.95 10.04 -18.63
N PRO A 300 -8.27 9.92 -18.82
CA PRO A 300 -9.25 10.90 -18.35
C PRO A 300 -9.17 11.19 -16.85
N ILE A 301 -8.82 10.18 -16.04
CA ILE A 301 -8.71 10.29 -14.58
C ILE A 301 -7.25 10.07 -14.20
N SER A 302 -6.52 11.15 -13.99
CA SER A 302 -5.09 11.12 -13.62
C SER A 302 -4.83 11.42 -12.14
N ASP A 303 -5.82 11.96 -11.44
CA ASP A 303 -5.73 12.48 -10.07
C ASP A 303 -6.27 11.51 -9.00
N ILE A 304 -6.66 10.29 -9.38
CA ILE A 304 -7.18 9.26 -8.47
C ILE A 304 -6.37 7.97 -8.64
N LEU A 305 -5.94 7.38 -7.52
CA LEU A 305 -5.49 5.99 -7.49
C LEU A 305 -6.70 5.06 -7.36
N LEU A 306 -6.94 4.22 -8.38
CA LEU A 306 -7.93 3.15 -8.30
C LEU A 306 -7.31 1.95 -7.58
N VAL A 307 -7.90 1.54 -6.45
CA VAL A 307 -7.52 0.36 -5.67
C VAL A 307 -8.57 -0.72 -5.89
N VAL A 308 -8.23 -1.79 -6.61
CA VAL A 308 -9.14 -2.90 -6.90
C VAL A 308 -8.83 -4.07 -5.98
N ILE A 309 -9.83 -4.55 -5.24
CA ILE A 309 -9.66 -5.62 -4.25
C ILE A 309 -10.30 -6.89 -4.73
N PHE A 310 -9.54 -7.97 -4.70
CA PHE A 310 -10.03 -9.32 -4.91
C PHE A 310 -10.37 -9.97 -3.58
N ASN A 311 -11.66 -10.20 -3.34
CA ASN A 311 -12.10 -10.87 -2.11
C ASN A 311 -11.52 -12.29 -1.97
N PHE A 312 -11.16 -12.92 -3.08
CA PHE A 312 -10.52 -14.23 -3.10
C PHE A 312 -9.28 -14.27 -4.00
N PRO A 313 -8.20 -14.96 -3.58
CA PRO A 313 -6.94 -15.02 -4.32
C PRO A 313 -7.04 -15.43 -5.79
N TRP A 314 -7.89 -16.39 -6.13
CA TRP A 314 -7.99 -16.90 -7.51
C TRP A 314 -8.63 -15.91 -8.48
N LEU A 315 -9.31 -14.87 -7.99
CA LEU A 315 -9.98 -13.86 -8.81
C LEU A 315 -9.00 -12.90 -9.48
N VAL A 316 -7.71 -12.89 -9.07
CA VAL A 316 -6.64 -12.17 -9.78
C VAL A 316 -6.50 -12.57 -11.26
N ALA A 317 -7.06 -13.72 -11.66
CA ALA A 317 -7.21 -14.10 -13.06
C ALA A 317 -8.04 -13.11 -13.89
N HIS A 318 -8.84 -12.24 -13.24
CA HIS A 318 -9.67 -11.22 -13.89
C HIS A 318 -8.98 -9.86 -14.04
N ILE A 319 -7.73 -9.71 -13.59
CA ILE A 319 -6.94 -8.48 -13.81
C ILE A 319 -6.93 -8.03 -15.29
N PRO A 320 -6.72 -8.90 -16.30
CA PRO A 320 -6.73 -8.45 -17.70
C PRO A 320 -8.05 -7.79 -18.11
N THR A 321 -9.17 -8.30 -17.59
CA THR A 321 -10.50 -7.74 -17.83
C THR A 321 -10.66 -6.38 -17.16
N LEU A 322 -10.26 -6.26 -15.90
CA LEU A 322 -10.35 -5.03 -15.13
C LEU A 322 -9.43 -3.93 -15.68
N GLU A 323 -8.22 -4.29 -16.08
CA GLU A 323 -7.28 -3.38 -16.75
C GLU A 323 -7.88 -2.86 -18.07
N TYR A 324 -8.54 -3.73 -18.84
CA TYR A 324 -9.21 -3.32 -20.06
C TYR A 324 -10.41 -2.40 -19.81
N ILE A 325 -11.17 -2.61 -18.74
CA ILE A 325 -12.32 -1.76 -18.41
C ILE A 325 -11.83 -0.42 -17.82
N TYR A 326 -11.00 -0.47 -16.79
CA TYR A 326 -10.67 0.68 -15.93
C TYR A 326 -9.25 1.21 -16.11
N GLY A 327 -8.26 0.39 -16.46
CA GLY A 327 -6.87 0.84 -16.67
C GLY A 327 -6.76 1.91 -17.76
N ARG A 328 -7.68 1.92 -18.72
CA ARG A 328 -7.78 2.97 -19.74
C ARG A 328 -8.28 4.32 -19.20
N HIS A 329 -9.03 4.31 -18.11
CA HIS A 329 -9.59 5.53 -17.53
C HIS A 329 -8.68 6.13 -16.46
N PHE A 330 -8.09 5.27 -15.63
CA PHE A 330 -7.26 5.67 -14.50
C PHE A 330 -5.78 5.58 -14.83
N ARG A 331 -5.02 6.66 -14.60
CA ARG A 331 -3.56 6.64 -14.74
C ARG A 331 -2.89 5.64 -13.80
N HIS A 332 -3.44 5.51 -12.60
CA HIS A 332 -2.90 4.65 -11.56
C HIS A 332 -3.95 3.65 -11.11
N VAL A 333 -3.64 2.36 -11.28
CA VAL A 333 -4.42 1.23 -10.77
C VAL A 333 -3.51 0.37 -9.89
N LEU A 334 -4.01 -0.02 -8.72
CA LEU A 334 -3.38 -0.92 -7.77
C LEU A 334 -4.32 -2.07 -7.46
N TYR A 335 -3.87 -3.30 -7.69
CA TYR A 335 -4.60 -4.51 -7.36
C TYR A 335 -4.19 -5.03 -5.98
N CYS A 336 -5.16 -5.49 -5.20
CA CYS A 336 -4.93 -6.05 -3.88
C CYS A 336 -5.58 -7.43 -3.74
N ALA A 337 -4.85 -8.42 -3.21
CA ALA A 337 -5.39 -9.75 -2.89
C ALA A 337 -4.58 -10.42 -1.77
N GLU A 338 -4.98 -11.61 -1.29
CA GLU A 338 -4.31 -12.26 -0.15
C GLU A 338 -3.09 -13.12 -0.52
N SER A 339 -2.78 -13.32 -1.81
CA SER A 339 -1.76 -14.29 -2.24
C SER A 339 -1.00 -13.81 -3.48
N THR A 340 0.28 -13.44 -3.29
CA THR A 340 1.20 -13.22 -4.41
C THR A 340 1.44 -14.52 -5.18
N MET A 341 1.29 -15.69 -4.56
CA MET A 341 1.47 -16.97 -5.24
C MET A 341 0.40 -17.18 -6.31
N ASP A 342 -0.87 -16.89 -5.97
CA ASP A 342 -1.97 -16.98 -6.94
C ASP A 342 -1.85 -15.89 -8.00
N PHE A 343 -1.44 -14.67 -7.62
CA PHE A 343 -1.13 -13.61 -8.59
C PHE A 343 -0.04 -14.06 -9.59
N GLN A 344 1.07 -14.63 -9.12
CA GLN A 344 2.12 -15.13 -10.00
C GLN A 344 1.58 -16.22 -10.93
N LYS A 345 0.93 -17.24 -10.37
CA LYS A 345 0.44 -18.41 -11.11
C LYS A 345 -0.67 -18.10 -12.12
N LEU A 346 -1.61 -17.22 -11.75
CA LEU A 346 -2.84 -17.00 -12.50
C LEU A 346 -2.77 -15.75 -13.38
N TYR A 347 -1.92 -14.78 -13.05
CA TYR A 347 -1.73 -13.56 -13.82
C TYR A 347 -0.31 -13.40 -14.34
N ALA A 348 0.68 -13.17 -13.47
CA ALA A 348 1.98 -12.67 -13.89
C ALA A 348 2.73 -13.62 -14.85
N SER A 349 2.66 -14.94 -14.60
CA SER A 349 3.25 -15.95 -15.49
C SER A 349 2.51 -16.11 -16.82
N ARG A 350 1.23 -15.74 -16.88
CA ARG A 350 0.40 -15.86 -18.11
C ARG A 350 0.44 -14.59 -18.97
N PHE A 351 0.61 -13.44 -18.33
CA PHE A 351 0.62 -12.13 -18.98
C PHE A 351 1.91 -11.36 -18.67
N PRO A 352 3.10 -11.93 -18.98
CA PRO A 352 4.37 -11.34 -18.61
C PRO A 352 4.62 -9.95 -19.21
N ALA A 353 4.03 -9.66 -20.37
CA ALA A 353 4.14 -8.38 -21.06
C ALA A 353 3.23 -7.27 -20.49
N ASN A 354 2.34 -7.58 -19.54
CA ASN A 354 1.36 -6.64 -18.98
C ASN A 354 1.55 -6.51 -17.46
N PRO A 355 2.63 -5.89 -16.99
CA PRO A 355 2.87 -5.79 -15.57
C PRO A 355 1.86 -4.81 -14.93
N VAL A 356 1.42 -5.08 -13.70
CA VAL A 356 0.46 -4.24 -12.97
C VAL A 356 0.94 -3.98 -11.54
N ASN A 357 0.48 -2.89 -10.92
CA ASN A 357 0.73 -2.70 -9.50
C ASN A 357 -0.09 -3.72 -8.72
N PHE A 358 0.57 -4.60 -7.98
CA PHE A 358 -0.10 -5.62 -7.15
C PHE A 358 0.38 -5.52 -5.71
N MET A 359 -0.50 -5.82 -4.78
CA MET A 359 -0.25 -5.76 -3.35
C MET A 359 -0.86 -6.98 -2.63
N GLU A 360 -0.04 -7.74 -1.90
CA GLU A 360 -0.53 -8.85 -1.08
C GLU A 360 -0.94 -8.40 0.32
N ILE A 361 -2.23 -8.38 0.64
CA ILE A 361 -2.75 -8.05 1.98
C ILE A 361 -3.59 -9.20 2.52
N PRO A 362 -3.27 -9.75 3.70
CA PRO A 362 -4.11 -10.76 4.33
C PRO A 362 -5.36 -10.08 4.90
N HIS A 363 -6.49 -10.17 4.18
CA HIS A 363 -7.74 -9.49 4.57
C HIS A 363 -8.90 -10.43 4.92
N ARG A 364 -8.64 -11.74 5.01
CA ARG A 364 -9.59 -12.84 5.28
C ARG A 364 -10.89 -12.77 4.46
N ALA A 365 -10.84 -13.23 3.21
CA ALA A 365 -11.98 -13.26 2.30
C ALA A 365 -12.71 -11.91 2.19
N GLY A 366 -11.94 -10.82 2.17
CA GLY A 366 -12.44 -9.45 2.09
C GLY A 366 -12.77 -8.78 3.43
N TYR A 367 -12.85 -9.51 4.56
CA TYR A 367 -13.36 -8.98 5.85
C TYR A 367 -12.66 -7.70 6.33
N TRP A 368 -11.37 -7.56 6.01
CA TRP A 368 -10.53 -6.40 6.34
C TRP A 368 -9.94 -5.76 5.09
N SER A 369 -10.67 -5.77 3.98
CA SER A 369 -10.22 -5.24 2.70
C SER A 369 -9.79 -3.77 2.75
N TYR A 370 -10.30 -2.99 3.71
CA TYR A 370 -9.86 -1.61 3.95
C TYR A 370 -8.38 -1.49 4.33
N ASP A 371 -7.72 -2.59 4.76
CA ASP A 371 -6.26 -2.62 4.91
C ASP A 371 -5.56 -2.41 3.56
N CYS A 372 -6.11 -2.91 2.45
CA CYS A 372 -5.59 -2.60 1.10
C CYS A 372 -5.60 -1.10 0.83
N MET A 373 -6.68 -0.40 1.18
CA MET A 373 -6.73 1.06 1.03
C MET A 373 -5.71 1.75 1.93
N ALA A 374 -5.60 1.34 3.20
CA ALA A 374 -4.62 1.92 4.10
C ALA A 374 -3.18 1.72 3.62
N ALA A 375 -2.87 0.53 3.10
CA ALA A 375 -1.61 0.21 2.46
C ALA A 375 -1.35 1.05 1.20
N ALA A 376 -2.36 1.19 0.34
CA ALA A 376 -2.30 1.98 -0.88
C ALA A 376 -1.98 3.45 -0.56
N ILE A 377 -2.61 4.03 0.47
CA ILE A 377 -2.30 5.39 0.94
C ILE A 377 -0.84 5.50 1.37
N ARG A 378 -0.32 4.52 2.13
CA ARG A 378 1.07 4.52 2.60
C ARG A 378 2.10 4.44 1.49
N THR A 379 1.73 3.94 0.30
CA THR A 379 2.65 4.01 -0.85
C THR A 379 2.93 5.47 -1.23
N GLY A 380 2.03 6.41 -0.96
CA GLY A 380 2.31 7.84 -1.14
C GLY A 380 2.25 8.32 -2.60
N TYR A 381 1.40 7.72 -3.43
CA TYR A 381 1.03 8.30 -4.73
C TYR A 381 0.59 9.75 -4.56
N GLN A 382 1.09 10.64 -5.43
CA GLN A 382 0.71 12.05 -5.42
C GLN A 382 -0.60 12.26 -6.19
N VAL A 383 -1.71 11.85 -5.58
CA VAL A 383 -3.07 11.91 -6.14
C VAL A 383 -3.98 12.77 -5.27
N ALA A 384 -5.09 13.26 -5.83
CA ALA A 384 -6.12 13.99 -5.08
C ALA A 384 -6.85 13.08 -4.08
N GLY A 385 -6.92 11.77 -4.38
CA GLY A 385 -7.36 10.75 -3.43
C GLY A 385 -7.38 9.34 -4.00
N TYR A 386 -8.01 8.44 -3.27
CA TYR A 386 -7.93 7.01 -3.48
C TYR A 386 -9.34 6.42 -3.58
N LEU A 387 -9.66 5.74 -4.68
CA LEU A 387 -10.96 5.09 -4.90
C LEU A 387 -10.80 3.58 -4.75
N GLN A 388 -11.49 2.96 -3.79
CA GLN A 388 -11.57 1.51 -3.69
C GLN A 388 -12.75 0.98 -4.50
N ILE A 389 -12.56 -0.15 -5.19
CA ILE A 389 -13.65 -1.02 -5.66
C ILE A 389 -13.34 -2.50 -5.37
N SER A 390 -14.35 -3.32 -5.08
CA SER A 390 -14.24 -4.79 -5.16
C SER A 390 -14.23 -5.26 -6.63
N ASP A 391 -13.70 -6.45 -6.88
CA ASP A 391 -13.51 -7.02 -8.22
C ASP A 391 -14.80 -7.27 -9.02
N ASP A 392 -15.94 -7.32 -8.34
CA ASP A 392 -17.28 -7.50 -8.89
C ASP A 392 -18.14 -6.22 -8.86
N VAL A 393 -17.51 -5.04 -8.76
CA VAL A 393 -18.19 -3.74 -8.93
C VAL A 393 -18.13 -3.31 -10.41
N ILE A 394 -19.30 -3.01 -10.98
CA ILE A 394 -19.41 -2.21 -12.22
C ILE A 394 -19.35 -0.75 -11.82
N LEU A 395 -18.35 -0.03 -12.33
CA LEU A 395 -18.13 1.39 -12.10
C LEU A 395 -18.40 2.15 -13.41
N ASN A 396 -19.41 3.02 -13.39
CA ASN A 396 -19.70 3.93 -14.49
C ASN A 396 -18.73 5.11 -14.44
N VAL A 397 -17.51 4.90 -14.94
CA VAL A 397 -16.37 5.82 -14.84
C VAL A 397 -16.64 7.24 -15.36
N TRP A 398 -17.51 7.39 -16.36
CA TRP A 398 -17.90 8.69 -16.92
C TRP A 398 -18.65 9.58 -15.90
N ASN A 399 -19.26 9.00 -14.88
CA ASN A 399 -19.94 9.76 -13.82
C ASN A 399 -18.98 10.27 -12.73
N LEU A 400 -17.68 9.95 -12.82
CA LEU A 400 -16.70 10.34 -11.79
C LEU A 400 -16.08 11.72 -12.03
N HIS A 401 -16.12 12.24 -13.25
CA HIS A 401 -15.43 13.47 -13.65
C HIS A 401 -15.84 14.68 -12.83
N GLY A 402 -17.14 14.81 -12.51
CA GLY A 402 -17.70 15.93 -11.75
C GLY A 402 -17.73 15.76 -10.23
N LEU A 403 -17.23 14.64 -9.69
CA LEU A 403 -17.37 14.37 -8.26
C LEU A 403 -16.38 15.17 -7.40
N PRO A 404 -16.80 15.69 -6.23
CA PRO A 404 -15.97 16.55 -5.40
C PRO A 404 -14.81 15.77 -4.77
N ARG A 405 -13.59 15.96 -5.30
CA ARG A 405 -12.35 15.33 -4.81
C ARG A 405 -12.02 15.67 -3.35
N GLY A 406 -12.51 16.80 -2.85
CA GLY A 406 -12.31 17.25 -1.48
C GLY A 406 -13.19 16.56 -0.44
N MET A 407 -14.04 15.60 -0.81
CA MET A 407 -14.98 14.95 0.10
C MET A 407 -14.85 13.42 -0.02
N PRO A 408 -14.98 12.67 1.08
CA PRO A 408 -15.18 11.23 1.01
C PRO A 408 -16.38 10.89 0.13
N TRP A 409 -16.27 9.84 -0.68
CA TRP A 409 -17.41 9.31 -1.41
C TRP A 409 -17.80 7.97 -0.82
N PHE A 410 -19.08 7.82 -0.56
CA PHE A 410 -19.63 6.58 -0.05
C PHE A 410 -21.05 6.41 -0.57
N GLN A 411 -21.56 5.19 -0.54
CA GLN A 411 -22.94 4.97 -0.96
C GLN A 411 -23.96 5.65 -0.02
N ALA A 412 -25.21 5.69 -0.48
CA ALA A 412 -26.34 6.10 0.33
C ALA A 412 -26.66 5.05 1.42
N ASN A 413 -27.60 5.36 2.32
CA ASN A 413 -28.17 4.43 3.30
C ASN A 413 -27.28 4.01 4.49
N LEU A 414 -26.40 4.90 4.97
CA LEU A 414 -25.74 4.69 6.26
C LEU A 414 -26.75 4.38 7.38
N ARG A 415 -26.53 3.27 8.08
CA ARG A 415 -27.31 2.87 9.26
C ARG A 415 -26.47 3.04 10.52
N VAL A 416 -27.17 3.19 11.65
CA VAL A 416 -26.55 3.31 12.97
C VAL A 416 -26.68 1.99 13.72
N ALA A 417 -25.56 1.46 14.18
CA ALA A 417 -25.48 0.27 15.03
C ALA A 417 -25.16 0.67 16.47
N HIS A 418 -26.09 0.43 17.39
CA HIS A 418 -25.86 0.59 18.82
C HIS A 418 -25.03 -0.60 19.33
N ILE A 419 -23.86 -0.32 19.91
CA ILE A 419 -22.92 -1.35 20.38
C ILE A 419 -23.57 -2.28 21.41
N ASP A 420 -24.52 -1.78 22.20
CA ASP A 420 -25.18 -2.53 23.26
C ASP A 420 -26.31 -3.46 22.75
N ARG A 421 -26.68 -3.36 21.47
CA ARG A 421 -27.69 -4.24 20.85
C ARG A 421 -27.04 -5.50 20.28
N LYS A 422 -27.66 -6.65 20.56
CA LYS A 422 -27.22 -7.96 20.03
C LYS A 422 -27.52 -8.18 18.55
N VAL A 423 -28.51 -7.47 18.01
CA VAL A 423 -28.94 -7.56 16.61
C VAL A 423 -29.17 -6.15 16.09
N VAL A 424 -28.83 -5.95 14.82
CA VAL A 424 -29.13 -4.73 14.05
C VAL A 424 -29.88 -5.11 12.76
N PRO A 425 -30.68 -4.20 12.18
CA PRO A 425 -31.37 -4.45 10.92
C PRO A 425 -30.43 -4.92 9.81
N ASP A 426 -30.90 -5.85 8.98
CA ASP A 426 -30.15 -6.32 7.82
C ASP A 426 -29.97 -5.20 6.77
N LEU A 427 -28.95 -5.37 5.92
CA LEU A 427 -28.70 -4.48 4.79
C LEU A 427 -29.67 -4.76 3.63
N TRP A 428 -30.25 -5.96 3.57
CA TRP A 428 -31.21 -6.37 2.54
C TRP A 428 -32.62 -6.57 3.12
N VAL A 429 -33.07 -7.81 3.35
CA VAL A 429 -34.47 -8.10 3.77
C VAL A 429 -34.59 -8.96 5.03
N ASN A 430 -33.49 -9.44 5.62
CA ASN A 430 -33.59 -10.27 6.82
C ASN A 430 -33.86 -9.43 8.07
N LYS A 431 -34.32 -10.08 9.15
CA LYS A 431 -34.59 -9.42 10.42
C LYS A 431 -33.33 -8.95 11.15
N GLY A 432 -32.19 -9.58 10.88
CA GLY A 432 -30.93 -9.30 11.55
C GLY A 432 -29.73 -9.49 10.62
N TRP A 433 -28.78 -8.58 10.71
CA TRP A 433 -27.56 -8.63 9.91
C TRP A 433 -26.55 -9.61 10.53
N TRP A 434 -26.25 -10.71 9.84
CA TRP A 434 -25.42 -11.78 10.38
C TRP A 434 -23.97 -11.37 10.75
N PRO A 435 -23.27 -10.48 10.02
CA PRO A 435 -21.90 -10.09 10.38
C PRO A 435 -21.85 -9.40 11.75
N TRP A 436 -22.90 -8.65 12.12
CA TRP A 436 -23.00 -8.01 13.43
C TRP A 436 -22.96 -9.03 14.58
N MET A 437 -23.52 -10.22 14.38
CA MET A 437 -23.58 -11.24 15.43
C MET A 437 -22.29 -12.06 15.57
N LEU A 438 -21.35 -11.93 14.64
CA LEU A 438 -20.08 -12.67 14.65
C LEU A 438 -18.97 -11.92 15.38
N PHE A 439 -17.82 -12.59 15.57
CA PHE A 439 -16.63 -12.05 16.23
C PHE A 439 -16.12 -10.72 15.65
N CYS A 440 -16.40 -10.44 14.37
CA CYS A 440 -16.02 -9.24 13.62
C CYS A 440 -17.09 -8.13 13.63
N GLY A 441 -18.26 -8.39 14.22
CA GLY A 441 -19.38 -7.45 14.37
C GLY A 441 -19.40 -6.77 15.73
N GLN A 442 -20.47 -6.99 16.50
CA GLN A 442 -20.70 -6.42 17.83
C GLN A 442 -19.54 -6.66 18.82
N PRO A 443 -18.96 -7.88 18.94
CA PRO A 443 -17.82 -8.08 19.81
C PRO A 443 -16.60 -7.25 19.39
N ALA A 444 -16.35 -7.09 18.08
CA ALA A 444 -15.30 -6.20 17.57
C ALA A 444 -15.62 -4.73 17.83
N ALA A 445 -16.88 -4.33 17.69
CA ALA A 445 -17.37 -2.98 17.98
C ALA A 445 -17.13 -2.60 19.46
N VAL A 446 -17.33 -3.53 20.40
CA VAL A 446 -16.97 -3.33 21.81
C VAL A 446 -15.45 -3.13 21.95
N ARG A 447 -14.63 -4.00 21.35
CA ARG A 447 -13.17 -3.91 21.43
C ARG A 447 -12.63 -2.60 20.85
N VAL A 448 -13.13 -2.17 19.69
CA VAL A 448 -12.69 -0.92 19.05
C VAL A 448 -13.07 0.28 19.89
N TYR A 449 -14.27 0.30 20.48
CA TYR A 449 -14.69 1.41 21.32
C TYR A 449 -13.86 1.51 22.61
N GLU A 450 -13.56 0.38 23.26
CA GLU A 450 -12.65 0.38 24.42
C GLU A 450 -11.23 0.81 24.06
N ARG A 451 -10.72 0.40 22.89
CA ARG A 451 -9.42 0.86 22.38
C ARG A 451 -9.42 2.38 22.16
N LEU A 452 -10.45 2.92 21.51
CA LEU A 452 -10.59 4.36 21.30
C LEU A 452 -10.70 5.11 22.64
N ARG A 453 -11.42 4.58 23.63
CA ARG A 453 -11.52 5.18 24.97
C ARG A 453 -10.15 5.30 25.65
N VAL A 454 -9.31 4.26 25.55
CA VAL A 454 -7.94 4.29 26.08
C VAL A 454 -7.08 5.31 25.33
N LEU A 455 -7.11 5.28 23.99
CA LEU A 455 -6.33 6.20 23.15
C LEU A 455 -6.73 7.67 23.36
N ARG A 456 -8.00 7.93 23.68
CA ARG A 456 -8.51 9.27 24.01
C ARG A 456 -7.80 9.90 25.21
N ALA A 457 -7.32 9.09 26.15
CA ALA A 457 -6.61 9.56 27.34
C ALA A 457 -5.10 9.81 27.10
N MET A 458 -4.57 9.49 25.92
CA MET A 458 -3.14 9.59 25.63
C MET A 458 -2.75 10.96 25.07
N PRO A 459 -1.68 11.62 25.58
CA PRO A 459 -1.17 12.87 25.02
C PRO A 459 -0.79 12.72 23.54
N GLY A 460 -1.10 13.73 22.71
CA GLY A 460 -0.79 13.76 21.27
C GLY A 460 -1.71 12.91 20.37
N ILE A 461 -2.42 11.93 20.93
CA ILE A 461 -3.41 11.10 20.20
C ILE A 461 -4.84 11.46 20.60
N GLY A 462 -5.04 11.86 21.86
CA GLY A 462 -6.35 12.02 22.48
C GLY A 462 -7.26 13.03 21.77
N GLU A 463 -6.70 14.14 21.27
CA GLU A 463 -7.44 15.15 20.51
C GLU A 463 -7.98 14.56 19.20
N ARG A 464 -7.13 13.87 18.42
CA ARG A 464 -7.52 13.21 17.17
C ARG A 464 -8.68 12.23 17.37
N VAL A 465 -8.61 11.42 18.43
CA VAL A 465 -9.66 10.44 18.77
C VAL A 465 -10.92 11.14 19.29
N THR A 466 -10.77 12.22 20.07
CA THR A 466 -11.90 13.01 20.59
C THR A 466 -12.69 13.62 19.44
N THR A 467 -12.01 14.27 18.49
CA THR A 467 -12.63 14.84 17.29
C THR A 467 -13.36 13.77 16.48
N PHE A 468 -12.73 12.61 16.27
CA PHE A 468 -13.35 11.48 15.57
C PHE A 468 -14.65 11.02 16.23
N LEU A 469 -14.64 10.82 17.55
CA LEU A 469 -15.82 10.38 18.30
C LEU A 469 -16.93 11.47 18.34
N GLN A 470 -16.55 12.74 18.45
CA GLN A 470 -17.51 13.86 18.40
C GLN A 470 -18.18 13.97 17.02
N ASN A 471 -17.42 13.78 15.94
CA ASN A 471 -17.94 13.77 14.59
C ASN A 471 -18.91 12.60 14.39
N LEU A 472 -18.55 11.42 14.89
CA LEU A 472 -19.43 10.25 14.85
C LEU A 472 -20.73 10.51 15.62
N HIS A 473 -20.65 11.01 16.86
CA HIS A 473 -21.81 11.39 17.67
C HIS A 473 -22.71 12.42 16.96
N THR A 474 -22.13 13.40 16.27
CA THR A 474 -22.89 14.43 15.52
C THR A 474 -23.77 13.81 14.42
N VAL A 475 -23.34 12.69 13.84
CA VAL A 475 -24.07 12.00 12.77
C VAL A 475 -25.00 10.92 13.31
N THR A 476 -24.61 10.23 14.38
CA THR A 476 -25.35 9.10 14.95
C THR A 476 -26.34 9.49 16.05
N ASP A 477 -26.21 10.68 16.62
CA ASP A 477 -26.90 11.13 17.85
C ASP A 477 -26.73 10.11 19.00
N CYS A 478 -25.54 9.52 19.09
CA CYS A 478 -25.27 8.41 20.01
C CYS A 478 -23.78 8.26 20.33
N ASP A 479 -23.45 8.24 21.63
CA ASP A 479 -22.07 8.10 22.12
C ASP A 479 -21.46 6.73 21.80
N ARG A 480 -22.24 5.66 21.95
CA ARG A 480 -21.78 4.27 21.79
C ARG A 480 -22.39 3.63 20.54
N CYS A 481 -22.26 4.33 19.42
CA CYS A 481 -22.74 3.85 18.13
C CYS A 481 -21.63 3.87 17.08
N LEU A 482 -21.72 2.90 16.18
CA LEU A 482 -20.95 2.88 14.94
C LEU A 482 -21.92 3.02 13.77
N THR A 483 -21.41 3.28 12.58
CA THR A 483 -22.22 3.22 11.36
C THR A 483 -21.88 1.97 10.57
N TYR A 484 -22.85 1.44 9.82
CA TYR A 484 -22.63 0.27 8.99
C TYR A 484 -23.45 0.33 7.71
N GLU A 485 -22.88 -0.22 6.64
CA GLU A 485 -23.45 -0.35 5.30
C GLU A 485 -22.44 -1.09 4.38
N ALA A 486 -22.91 -1.71 3.31
CA ALA A 486 -22.09 -2.39 2.31
C ALA A 486 -21.02 -1.44 1.74
N SER A 487 -19.82 -1.96 1.51
CA SER A 487 -18.61 -1.14 1.49
C SER A 487 -17.61 -1.55 0.41
N ASP A 488 -18.12 -2.18 -0.65
CA ASP A 488 -17.37 -2.57 -1.85
C ASP A 488 -16.87 -1.40 -2.70
N ILE A 489 -17.33 -0.16 -2.44
CA ILE A 489 -16.85 1.04 -3.13
C ILE A 489 -16.83 2.25 -2.21
N PHE A 490 -15.71 2.96 -2.17
CA PHE A 490 -15.59 4.24 -1.46
C PHE A 490 -14.36 5.03 -1.88
N TYR A 491 -14.37 6.34 -1.66
CA TYR A 491 -13.26 7.24 -1.96
C TYR A 491 -12.75 7.96 -0.71
N VAL A 492 -11.42 8.04 -0.58
CA VAL A 492 -10.71 8.75 0.49
C VAL A 492 -9.91 9.91 -0.11
N PRO A 493 -10.26 11.18 0.19
CA PRO A 493 -9.46 12.33 -0.18
C PRO A 493 -8.07 12.27 0.45
N ALA A 494 -7.04 12.71 -0.28
CA ALA A 494 -5.67 12.76 0.21
C ALA A 494 -5.53 13.53 1.52
N LYS A 495 -6.32 14.60 1.71
CA LYS A 495 -6.30 15.44 2.92
C LYS A 495 -6.68 14.72 4.22
N ILE A 496 -7.48 13.64 4.16
CA ILE A 496 -7.85 12.83 5.33
C ILE A 496 -7.17 11.46 5.32
N ALA A 497 -6.32 11.18 4.33
CA ALA A 497 -5.77 9.85 4.12
C ALA A 497 -4.89 9.38 5.31
N SER A 498 -4.13 10.30 5.93
CA SER A 498 -3.37 9.99 7.15
C SER A 498 -4.28 9.62 8.32
N ASP A 499 -5.41 10.29 8.50
CA ASP A 499 -6.41 9.93 9.52
C ASP A 499 -7.08 8.61 9.20
N PHE A 500 -7.46 8.40 7.94
CA PHE A 500 -8.06 7.15 7.48
C PHE A 500 -7.16 5.96 7.80
N THR A 501 -5.86 6.04 7.47
CA THR A 501 -4.89 4.97 7.80
C THR A 501 -4.76 4.71 9.29
N PHE A 502 -4.69 5.76 10.11
CA PHE A 502 -4.61 5.63 11.57
C PHE A 502 -5.83 4.91 12.16
N PHE A 503 -7.04 5.29 11.76
CA PHE A 503 -8.25 4.62 12.26
C PHE A 503 -8.44 3.23 11.64
N SER A 504 -8.06 3.02 10.38
CA SER A 504 -8.08 1.70 9.75
C SER A 504 -7.23 0.71 10.54
N ASP A 505 -6.03 1.10 10.98
CA ASP A 505 -5.17 0.24 11.80
C ASP A 505 -5.85 -0.18 13.11
N ILE A 506 -6.53 0.76 13.79
CA ILE A 506 -7.24 0.48 15.04
C ILE A 506 -8.40 -0.49 14.80
N PHE A 507 -9.16 -0.30 13.72
CA PHE A 507 -10.31 -1.14 13.37
C PHE A 507 -9.87 -2.55 12.93
N SER A 508 -8.80 -2.65 12.14
CA SER A 508 -8.24 -3.93 11.70
C SER A 508 -7.66 -4.73 12.88
N GLN A 509 -6.90 -4.07 13.78
CA GLN A 509 -6.39 -4.69 15.01
C GLN A 509 -7.48 -5.24 15.92
N THR A 510 -8.66 -4.60 15.90
CA THR A 510 -9.83 -5.05 16.68
C THR A 510 -10.75 -5.97 15.88
N GLN A 511 -10.37 -6.28 14.64
CA GLN A 511 -11.01 -7.19 13.70
C GLN A 511 -12.42 -6.77 13.28
N VAL A 512 -12.67 -5.45 13.19
CA VAL A 512 -13.97 -4.91 12.78
C VAL A 512 -14.20 -5.21 11.30
N PHE A 513 -15.36 -5.77 10.98
CA PHE A 513 -15.76 -6.10 9.61
C PHE A 513 -15.83 -4.84 8.71
N LEU A 514 -15.45 -4.97 7.44
CA LEU A 514 -15.32 -3.87 6.49
C LEU A 514 -16.59 -2.99 6.39
N GLU A 515 -17.78 -3.62 6.38
CA GLU A 515 -19.09 -2.97 6.28
C GLU A 515 -19.48 -2.19 7.56
N ILE A 516 -18.66 -2.26 8.61
CA ILE A 516 -18.76 -1.42 9.82
C ILE A 516 -17.60 -0.43 9.84
N ALA A 517 -16.38 -0.90 9.55
CA ALA A 517 -15.16 -0.13 9.66
C ALA A 517 -15.16 1.07 8.71
N ILE A 518 -15.34 0.84 7.41
CA ILE A 518 -15.29 1.89 6.38
C ILE A 518 -16.32 2.99 6.67
N PRO A 519 -17.64 2.71 6.80
CA PRO A 519 -18.63 3.75 7.01
C PRO A 519 -18.37 4.51 8.32
N THR A 520 -17.93 3.83 9.38
CA THR A 520 -17.62 4.48 10.66
C THR A 520 -16.42 5.39 10.55
N ILE A 521 -15.34 4.92 9.92
CA ILE A 521 -14.12 5.70 9.73
C ILE A 521 -14.43 6.95 8.89
N LEU A 522 -15.11 6.78 7.75
CA LEU A 522 -15.47 7.92 6.90
C LEU A 522 -16.37 8.91 7.65
N THR A 523 -17.38 8.43 8.39
CA THR A 523 -18.28 9.29 9.17
C THR A 523 -17.54 10.08 10.25
N GLY A 524 -16.65 9.43 11.01
CA GLY A 524 -15.86 10.11 12.04
C GLY A 524 -14.84 11.11 11.49
N LEU A 525 -14.45 11.00 10.21
CA LEU A 525 -13.50 11.91 9.57
C LEU A 525 -14.14 13.03 8.75
N ALA A 526 -15.42 12.91 8.39
CA ALA A 526 -16.04 13.74 7.36
C ALA A 526 -16.72 15.04 7.84
N LYS A 527 -16.66 15.45 9.12
CA LYS A 527 -17.52 16.51 9.67
C LYS A 527 -17.56 17.80 8.84
N ASP A 528 -16.41 18.39 8.53
CA ASP A 528 -16.37 19.69 7.81
C ASP A 528 -16.60 19.55 6.30
N THR A 529 -16.46 18.34 5.77
CA THR A 529 -16.53 18.06 4.34
C THR A 529 -17.86 17.44 3.92
N GLY A 530 -18.59 16.86 4.87
CA GLY A 530 -19.63 15.88 4.58
C GLY A 530 -19.08 14.64 3.86
N ILE A 531 -19.98 13.74 3.50
CA ILE A 531 -19.73 12.58 2.63
C ILE A 531 -20.58 12.75 1.38
N TYR A 532 -19.95 12.76 0.21
CA TYR A 532 -20.66 12.72 -1.06
C TYR A 532 -21.34 11.36 -1.24
N ARG A 533 -22.65 11.38 -1.48
CA ARG A 533 -23.47 10.17 -1.61
C ARG A 533 -23.48 9.70 -3.06
N MET A 534 -22.70 8.65 -3.32
CA MET A 534 -22.75 7.96 -4.59
C MET A 534 -24.08 7.24 -4.74
N ARG A 535 -24.78 7.58 -5.81
CA ARG A 535 -25.90 6.79 -6.31
C ARG A 535 -25.38 5.47 -6.90
N GLY A 536 -26.03 4.38 -6.58
CA GLY A 536 -25.70 3.04 -7.06
C GLY A 536 -26.60 2.01 -6.40
N SER A 537 -26.45 0.75 -6.83
CA SER A 537 -27.29 -0.35 -6.34
C SER A 537 -26.48 -1.54 -5.87
N TYR A 538 -26.89 -2.09 -4.73
CA TYR A 538 -26.43 -3.37 -4.21
C TYR A 538 -27.47 -4.46 -4.51
N LEU A 539 -27.14 -5.34 -5.44
CA LEU A 539 -27.90 -6.48 -5.88
C LEU A 539 -27.44 -7.73 -5.11
N TRP A 540 -28.32 -8.22 -4.25
CA TRP A 540 -28.09 -9.39 -3.42
C TRP A 540 -28.87 -10.59 -3.96
N PHE A 541 -28.31 -11.79 -3.78
CA PHE A 541 -28.97 -13.06 -4.11
C PHE A 541 -29.59 -13.08 -5.52
N GLN A 542 -30.92 -13.17 -5.64
CA GLN A 542 -31.64 -13.25 -6.91
C GLN A 542 -31.70 -11.91 -7.65
N ASP A 543 -31.53 -10.78 -6.96
CA ASP A 543 -31.50 -9.46 -7.60
C ASP A 543 -30.32 -9.34 -8.57
N ARG A 544 -29.28 -10.16 -8.39
CA ARG A 544 -28.11 -10.26 -9.29
C ARG A 544 -28.43 -10.81 -10.67
N LEU A 545 -29.63 -11.35 -10.90
CA LEU A 545 -30.08 -11.78 -12.23
C LEU A 545 -30.79 -10.65 -12.99
N ARG A 546 -31.10 -9.55 -12.31
CA ARG A 546 -31.97 -8.47 -12.81
C ARG A 546 -31.18 -7.20 -13.15
N TYR A 547 -29.92 -7.35 -13.55
CA TYR A 547 -29.07 -6.22 -13.91
C TYR A 547 -29.69 -5.33 -14.99
N SER A 548 -30.32 -5.91 -16.00
CA SER A 548 -31.04 -5.18 -17.05
C SER A 548 -32.17 -4.30 -16.53
N ASP A 549 -32.79 -4.67 -15.41
CA ASP A 549 -33.95 -3.95 -14.84
C ASP A 549 -33.50 -2.76 -13.97
N VAL A 550 -32.33 -2.88 -13.34
CA VAL A 550 -31.85 -1.92 -12.34
C VAL A 550 -30.75 -1.02 -12.90
N TYR A 551 -30.01 -1.48 -13.92
CA TYR A 551 -28.92 -0.73 -14.49
C TYR A 551 -29.40 0.53 -15.23
N THR A 552 -28.78 1.64 -14.86
CA THR A 552 -28.86 2.93 -15.51
C THR A 552 -27.45 3.49 -15.70
N GLN A 553 -27.25 4.20 -16.80
CA GLN A 553 -26.00 4.90 -17.08
C GLN A 553 -25.72 6.08 -16.13
N PHE A 554 -26.70 6.50 -15.32
CA PHE A 554 -26.63 7.74 -14.52
C PHE A 554 -26.15 7.50 -13.10
N ASP A 555 -26.29 6.28 -12.58
CA ASP A 555 -25.71 5.94 -11.28
C ASP A 555 -24.21 5.68 -11.40
N HIS A 556 -23.49 5.77 -10.28
CA HIS A 556 -22.04 5.68 -10.26
C HIS A 556 -21.55 4.23 -10.27
N PHE A 557 -22.28 3.31 -9.62
CA PHE A 557 -21.82 1.93 -9.46
C PHE A 557 -22.96 0.91 -9.30
N TYR A 558 -22.63 -0.37 -9.54
CA TYR A 558 -23.47 -1.52 -9.25
C TYR A 558 -22.64 -2.67 -8.68
N HIS A 559 -23.11 -3.31 -7.63
CA HIS A 559 -22.46 -4.46 -7.00
C HIS A 559 -23.52 -5.53 -6.66
N ALA A 560 -23.33 -6.83 -6.83
CA ALA A 560 -22.15 -7.53 -7.34
C ALA A 560 -22.41 -8.12 -8.74
N TRP A 561 -21.57 -7.79 -9.73
CA TRP A 561 -21.59 -8.38 -11.05
C TRP A 561 -20.32 -9.18 -11.29
N LYS A 562 -20.47 -10.51 -11.46
CA LYS A 562 -19.33 -11.42 -11.55
C LYS A 562 -18.97 -11.73 -13.00
N PHE A 563 -17.68 -11.73 -13.33
CA PHE A 563 -17.20 -12.08 -14.68
C PHE A 563 -17.59 -13.48 -15.15
N SER A 564 -17.87 -14.43 -14.25
CA SER A 564 -18.42 -15.74 -14.62
C SER A 564 -19.76 -15.67 -15.35
N LYS A 565 -20.48 -14.54 -15.25
CA LYS A 565 -21.72 -14.26 -15.98
C LYS A 565 -21.52 -14.10 -17.48
N PHE A 566 -20.30 -13.96 -17.99
CA PHE A 566 -20.06 -14.00 -19.44
C PHE A 566 -20.40 -15.35 -20.11
N SER A 567 -20.58 -16.42 -19.32
CA SER A 567 -21.10 -17.69 -19.82
C SER A 567 -22.59 -17.64 -20.21
N ASP A 568 -23.32 -16.63 -19.73
CA ASP A 568 -24.71 -16.35 -20.07
C ASP A 568 -24.76 -15.32 -21.22
N PRO A 569 -25.33 -15.66 -22.40
CA PRO A 569 -25.38 -14.77 -23.55
C PRO A 569 -26.08 -13.44 -23.29
N ASP A 570 -27.13 -13.42 -22.47
CA ASP A 570 -27.90 -12.20 -22.20
C ASP A 570 -27.11 -11.26 -21.28
N GLN A 571 -26.41 -11.83 -20.29
CA GLN A 571 -25.52 -11.07 -19.41
C GLN A 571 -24.30 -10.53 -20.16
N ALA A 572 -23.72 -11.34 -21.06
CA ALA A 572 -22.65 -10.90 -21.93
C ALA A 572 -23.11 -9.74 -22.83
N LYS A 573 -24.27 -9.89 -23.49
CA LYS A 573 -24.86 -8.85 -24.33
C LYS A 573 -25.12 -7.56 -23.56
N PHE A 574 -25.71 -7.65 -22.36
CA PHE A 574 -25.90 -6.50 -21.47
C PHE A 574 -24.58 -5.79 -21.21
N PHE A 575 -23.56 -6.52 -20.73
CA PHE A 575 -22.28 -5.91 -20.39
C PHE A 575 -21.61 -5.25 -21.60
N CYS A 576 -21.57 -5.95 -22.74
CA CYS A 576 -20.95 -5.44 -23.96
C CYS A 576 -21.68 -4.18 -24.49
N ASN A 577 -23.01 -4.19 -24.49
CA ASN A 577 -23.82 -3.14 -25.12
C ASN A 577 -24.08 -1.95 -24.22
N GLU A 578 -24.22 -2.14 -22.91
CA GLU A 578 -24.59 -1.07 -21.98
C GLU A 578 -23.42 -0.54 -21.17
N VAL A 579 -22.46 -1.38 -20.81
CA VAL A 579 -21.33 -0.98 -19.94
C VAL A 579 -20.11 -0.67 -20.80
N LEU A 580 -19.61 -1.65 -21.54
CA LEU A 580 -18.35 -1.54 -22.27
C LEU A 580 -18.41 -0.50 -23.41
N SER A 581 -19.54 -0.41 -24.10
CA SER A 581 -19.77 0.60 -25.15
C SER A 581 -19.67 2.04 -24.62
N ARG A 582 -20.16 2.30 -23.39
CA ARG A 582 -20.15 3.62 -22.76
C ARG A 582 -18.78 3.97 -22.21
N ILE A 583 -18.08 3.00 -21.65
CA ILE A 583 -16.66 3.13 -21.29
C ILE A 583 -15.86 3.60 -22.52
N ASP A 584 -16.10 3.01 -23.69
CA ASP A 584 -15.44 3.46 -24.92
C ASP A 584 -15.92 4.83 -25.42
N GLY A 585 -17.20 5.15 -25.22
CA GLY A 585 -17.79 6.45 -25.53
C GLY A 585 -17.16 7.59 -24.73
N ASP A 586 -16.93 7.40 -23.43
CA ASP A 586 -16.27 8.40 -22.56
C ASP A 586 -14.85 8.71 -23.06
N LEU A 587 -14.08 7.68 -23.42
CA LEU A 587 -12.74 7.85 -23.98
C LEU A 587 -12.72 8.67 -25.29
N LEU A 588 -13.81 8.68 -26.07
CA LEU A 588 -13.93 9.49 -27.29
C LEU A 588 -14.21 10.97 -26.99
N ALA A 589 -15.09 11.23 -26.04
CA ALA A 589 -15.44 12.60 -25.65
C ALA A 589 -14.19 13.38 -25.19
N HIS A 590 -13.28 12.72 -24.46
CA HIS A 590 -12.03 13.33 -24.00
C HIS A 590 -10.96 13.54 -25.09
N LYS A 591 -11.05 12.85 -26.23
CA LYS A 591 -10.17 13.15 -27.38
C LYS A 591 -10.53 14.45 -28.08
N THR A 592 -11.81 14.83 -28.08
CA THR A 592 -12.32 15.98 -28.85
C THR A 592 -12.17 17.31 -28.11
N THR A 593 -12.25 17.31 -26.78
CA THR A 593 -12.04 18.52 -25.95
C THR A 593 -10.59 19.00 -25.99
N ASN A 594 -9.61 18.10 -25.92
CA ASN A 594 -8.19 18.48 -25.93
C ASN A 594 -7.66 18.95 -27.30
N ALA A 595 -8.35 18.61 -28.40
CA ALA A 595 -7.99 19.10 -29.73
C ALA A 595 -8.43 20.55 -30.00
N SER A 596 -9.19 21.17 -29.08
CA SER A 596 -9.69 22.55 -29.20
C SER A 596 -8.91 23.58 -28.38
N HIS A 597 -7.79 23.17 -27.76
CA HIS A 597 -6.93 24.00 -26.92
C HIS A 597 -5.44 23.95 -27.30
N ASP A 598 -5.12 23.67 -28.57
CA ASP A 598 -3.81 24.01 -29.13
C ASP A 598 -3.92 25.36 -29.90
N PRO A 599 -3.15 26.39 -29.53
CA PRO A 599 -3.00 27.62 -30.31
C PRO A 599 -2.41 27.41 -31.71
#